data_AF-A0A660QMU5-F1
#
_entry.id   AF-A0A660QMU5-F1
#
_cell.length_a   1.000
_cell.length_b   1.000
_cell.length_c   1.000
_cell.angle_alpha   90.00
_cell.angle_beta   90.00
_cell.angle_gamma   90.00
#
_symmetry.space_group_name_H-M   'P 1'
#
loop_
_entity.id
_entity.type
_entity.pdbx_description
1 polymer ?
#
loop_
_entity_poly.entity_id
_entity_poly.type
_entity_poly.pdbx_seq_one_letter_code
_entity_poly.pdbx_strand_id
1 'polypeptide(L)' 'KGWRRGLLLPDIEGVETVEEQLRIAKFKAGILEEEPVEIYKFTVERYK' A
#
# COMPACT_ATOMS: atom_id res chain seq x y z
N LYS A 1 -15.50 11.46 -0.81
CA LYS A 1 -14.62 10.43 -0.20
C LYS A 1 -14.67 9.20 -1.09
N GLY A 2 -13.62 8.84 -1.85
CA GLY A 2 -13.70 7.54 -2.53
C GLY A 2 -12.67 7.16 -3.59
N TRP A 3 -11.88 8.09 -4.13
CA TRP A 3 -10.91 7.76 -5.19
C TRP A 3 -9.46 7.69 -4.70
N ARG A 4 -9.13 8.39 -3.61
CA ARG A 4 -7.79 8.37 -2.98
C ARG A 4 -7.63 7.16 -2.07
N ARG A 5 -7.63 5.95 -2.65
CA ARG A 5 -7.41 4.69 -1.93
C ARG A 5 -6.49 3.83 -2.77
N GLY A 6 -5.46 3.29 -2.13
CA GLY A 6 -4.45 2.45 -2.76
C GLY A 6 -4.25 1.19 -1.94
N LEU A 7 -3.95 0.10 -2.62
CA LEU A 7 -3.62 -1.18 -2.03
C LEU A 7 -2.36 -1.70 -2.70
N LEU A 8 -1.49 -2.28 -1.89
CA LEU A 8 -0.35 -3.06 -2.34
C LEU A 8 -0.46 -4.44 -1.70
N LEU A 9 -0.42 -5.48 -2.52
CA LEU A 9 -0.41 -6.86 -2.05
C LEU A 9 0.89 -7.13 -1.27
N PRO A 10 0.87 -8.05 -0.30
CA PRO A 10 2.10 -8.56 0.30
C PRO A 10 2.87 -9.44 -0.70
N ASP A 11 4.17 -9.64 -0.43
CA ASP A 11 5.05 -10.53 -1.20
C ASP A 11 5.22 -10.09 -2.66
N ILE A 12 5.58 -8.82 -2.86
CA ILE A 12 5.91 -8.24 -4.17
C ILE A 12 7.42 -8.18 -4.30
N GLU A 13 7.95 -8.78 -5.37
CA GLU A 13 9.37 -8.74 -5.70
C GLU A 13 9.87 -7.30 -5.81
N GLY A 14 11.00 -7.00 -5.15
CA GLY A 14 11.60 -5.67 -5.12
C GLY A 14 10.97 -4.68 -4.12
N VAL A 15 10.06 -5.13 -3.24
CA VAL A 15 9.57 -4.33 -2.10
C VAL A 15 10.09 -4.96 -0.81
N GLU A 16 11.12 -4.35 -0.22
CA GLU A 16 11.86 -4.98 0.90
C GLU A 16 11.51 -4.39 2.27
N THR A 17 10.87 -3.21 2.32
CA THR A 17 10.58 -2.51 3.57
C THR A 17 9.12 -2.08 3.69
N VAL A 18 8.67 -1.89 4.93
CA VAL A 18 7.32 -1.39 5.22
C VAL A 18 7.17 0.05 4.73
N GLU A 19 8.22 0.85 4.86
CA GLU A 19 8.28 2.24 4.41
C GLU A 19 8.07 2.32 2.89
N GLU A 20 8.74 1.44 2.14
CA GLU A 20 8.55 1.34 0.69
C GLU A 20 7.14 0.88 0.33
N GLN A 21 6.60 -0.11 1.04
CA GLN A 21 5.24 -0.59 0.82
C GLN A 21 4.21 0.54 1.01
N LEU A 22 4.35 1.34 2.08
CA LEU A 22 3.48 2.48 2.37
C LEU A 22 3.62 3.58 1.32
N ARG A 23 4.85 3.90 0.90
CA ARG A 23 5.11 4.90 -0.15
C ARG A 23 4.44 4.51 -1.47
N ILE A 24 4.56 3.26 -1.89
CA ILE A 24 3.93 2.75 -3.13
C ILE A 24 2.40 2.74 -3.00
N ALA A 25 1.85 2.32 -1.85
CA ALA A 25 0.42 2.33 -1.61
C ALA A 25 -0.17 3.76 -1.67
N LYS A 26 0.52 4.75 -1.08
CA LYS A 26 0.17 6.17 -1.17
C LYS A 26 0.23 6.67 -2.62
N PHE A 27 1.30 6.35 -3.35
CA PHE A 27 1.44 6.73 -4.75
C PHE A 27 0.31 6.16 -5.62
N LYS A 28 -0.03 4.88 -5.46
CA LYS A 28 -1.19 4.23 -6.12
C LYS A 28 -2.53 4.88 -5.78
N ALA A 29 -2.65 5.49 -4.60
CA ALA A 29 -3.82 6.22 -4.16
C ALA A 29 -3.85 7.69 -4.64
N GLY A 30 -2.80 8.18 -5.30
CA GLY A 30 -2.65 9.62 -5.58
C GLY A 30 -2.53 10.45 -4.30
N ILE A 31 -1.83 9.94 -3.28
CA ILE A 31 -1.59 10.59 -2.00
C ILE A 31 -0.11 10.92 -1.88
N LEU A 32 0.22 12.17 -1.53
CA LEU A 32 1.60 12.59 -1.28
C LEU A 32 2.11 11.97 0.02
N GLU A 33 3.44 11.85 0.13
CA GLU A 33 4.08 11.14 1.24
C GLU A 33 3.80 11.77 2.61
N GLU A 34 3.79 13.10 2.68
CA GLU A 34 3.55 13.90 3.89
C GLU A 34 2.06 14.00 4.29
N GLU A 35 1.14 13.58 3.42
CA GLU A 35 -0.28 13.71 3.71
C GLU A 35 -0.73 12.71 4.80
N PRO A 36 -1.57 13.14 5.76
CA PRO A 36 -2.14 12.25 6.76
C PRO A 36 -3.04 11.22 6.08
N VAL A 37 -2.88 9.95 6.48
CA VAL A 37 -3.63 8.82 5.92
C VAL A 37 -4.10 7.87 7.02
N GLU A 38 -5.19 7.17 6.76
CA GLU A 38 -5.56 5.98 7.50
C GLU A 38 -4.85 4.77 6.88
N ILE A 39 -4.19 3.96 7.72
CA ILE A 39 -3.47 2.77 7.27
C ILE A 39 -4.24 1.52 7.72
N TYR A 40 -4.50 0.63 6.77
CA TYR A 40 -5.11 -0.67 7.00
C TYR A 40 -4.14 -1.77 6.59
N LYS A 41 -4.13 -2.89 7.32
CA LYS A 41 -3.28 -4.06 7.05
C LYS A 41 -4.13 -5.29 6.82
N PHE A 42 -3.67 -6.19 5.95
CA PHE A 42 -4.32 -7.45 5.66
C PHE A 42 -3.26 -8.51 5.31
N THR A 43 -3.65 -9.78 5.36
CA THR A 43 -2.86 -10.92 4.88
C THR A 43 -3.60 -11.59 3.72
N VAL A 44 -2.87 -12.38 2.93
CA VAL A 44 -3.46 -13.16 1.83
C VAL A 44 -3.08 -14.62 1.97
N GLU A 45 -4.00 -15.51 1.64
CA GLU A 45 -3.73 -16.93 1.40
C GLU A 45 -3.68 -17.15 -0.10
N ARG A 46 -2.57 -17.69 -0.61
CA ARG A 46 -2.41 -17.98 -2.05
C ARG A 46 -2.70 -19.47 -2.29
N TYR A 47 -3.68 -19.73 -3.14
CA TYR A 47 -4.03 -21.07 -3.60
C TYR A 47 -3.33 -21.36 -4.95
N LYS A 48 -3.01 -22.63 -5.21
CA LYS A 48 -2.42 -23.09 -6.48
C LYS A 48 -3.49 -23.66 -7.41
#